data_AF-A0A7C9NRG3-F1
#
_entry.id   AF-A0A7C9NRG3-F1
#
_cell.length_a   1.000
_cell.length_b   1.000
_cell.length_c   1.000
_cell.angle_alpha   90.00
_cell.angle_beta   90.00
_cell.angle_gamma   90.00
#
_symmetry.space_group_name_H-M   'P 1'
#
loop_
_entity.id
_entity.type
_entity.pdbx_description
1 polymer ?
#
loop_
_entity_poly.entity_id
_entity_poly.type
_entity_poly.pdbx_seq_one_letter_code
_entity_poly.pdbx_strand_id
1 'polypeptide(L)' 'MDTRESKTREEEKEHVLNQRLPEDFDTAEPQQQPEAKKPAKGMHKMLPLIIIVLGLVVAGFLILGAGNSGG' A
#
# COMPACT_ATOMS: atom_id res chain seq x y z
N MET A 1 -26.43 -3.60 28.07
CA MET A 1 -25.19 -2.87 28.42
C MET A 1 -25.62 -1.77 29.37
N ASP A 2 -25.38 -1.94 30.67
CA ASP A 2 -25.83 -1.02 31.72
C ASP A 2 -24.97 0.24 31.72
N THR A 3 -25.52 1.35 31.23
CA THR A 3 -24.85 2.66 31.17
C THR A 3 -24.91 3.43 32.49
N ARG A 4 -25.01 2.71 33.61
CA ARG A 4 -25.24 3.30 34.95
C ARG A 4 -23.97 3.65 35.72
N GLU A 5 -22.80 3.39 35.14
CA GLU A 5 -21.53 3.94 35.61
C GLU A 5 -21.24 5.25 34.86
N SER A 6 -22.02 6.28 35.17
CA SER A 6 -21.80 7.63 34.67
C SER A 6 -20.49 8.16 35.28
N LYS A 7 -19.38 7.90 34.58
CA LYS A 7 -18.06 8.47 34.87
C LYS A 7 -18.21 9.96 35.16
N THR A 8 -17.61 10.39 36.26
CA THR A 8 -17.68 11.80 36.68
C THR A 8 -17.16 12.69 35.54
N ARG A 9 -17.62 13.94 35.46
CA ARG A 9 -17.27 14.86 34.37
C ARG A 9 -15.76 15.07 34.20
N GLU A 10 -14.98 14.74 35.23
CA GLU A 10 -13.52 14.72 35.19
C GLU A 10 -12.97 13.46 34.52
N GLU A 11 -13.50 12.28 34.84
CA GLU A 11 -13.15 11.02 34.15
C GLU A 11 -13.52 11.05 32.65
N GLU A 12 -14.61 11.71 32.27
CA GLU A 12 -14.98 11.88 30.86
C GLU A 12 -13.96 12.77 30.13
N LYS A 13 -13.47 13.83 30.79
CA LYS A 13 -12.41 14.70 30.23
C LYS A 13 -11.10 13.97 30.11
N GLU A 14 -10.70 13.21 31.14
CA GLU A 14 -9.47 12.43 31.14
C GLU A 14 -9.52 11.33 30.07
N HIS A 15 -10.67 10.67 29.91
CA HIS A 15 -10.90 9.71 28.85
C HIS A 15 -10.81 10.32 27.46
N VAL A 16 -11.39 11.51 27.24
CA VAL A 16 -11.28 12.24 25.96
C VAL A 16 -9.85 12.71 25.71
N LEU A 17 -9.12 13.16 26.73
CA LEU A 17 -7.71 13.56 26.63
C LEU A 17 -6.82 12.36 26.26
N ASN A 18 -7.02 11.21 26.92
CA ASN A 18 -6.27 9.98 26.66
C ASN A 18 -6.61 9.36 25.29
N GLN A 19 -7.83 9.55 24.77
CA GLN A 19 -8.18 9.17 23.40
C GLN A 19 -7.62 10.13 22.33
N ARG A 20 -7.42 11.40 22.69
CA ARG A 20 -6.87 12.42 21.77
C ARG A 20 -5.36 12.45 21.74
N LEU A 21 -4.69 11.90 22.78
CA LEU A 21 -3.27 11.63 22.71
C LEU A 21 -3.07 10.56 21.62
N PRO A 22 -2.33 10.86 20.53
CA PRO A 22 -1.98 9.83 19.56
C PRO A 22 -1.26 8.69 20.29
N GLU A 23 -1.38 7.46 19.80
CA GLU A 23 -0.55 6.37 20.31
C GLU A 23 0.91 6.82 20.29
N ASP A 24 1.53 6.71 21.46
CA ASP A 24 2.89 7.19 21.70
C ASP A 24 3.81 6.59 20.63
N PHE A 25 4.58 7.41 19.91
CA PHE A 25 5.43 6.92 18.82
C PHE A 25 6.44 5.86 19.30
N ASP A 26 6.76 5.88 20.60
CA ASP A 26 7.65 4.93 21.27
C ASP A 26 7.01 3.56 21.54
N THR A 27 5.67 3.49 21.63
CA THR A 27 4.93 2.24 21.89
C THR A 27 4.11 1.79 20.68
N ALA A 28 3.85 2.68 19.74
CA ALA A 28 3.12 2.38 18.52
C ALA A 28 3.89 1.34 17.70
N GLU A 29 3.19 0.28 17.31
CA GLU A 29 3.73 -0.75 16.41
C GLU A 29 3.12 -0.57 15.01
N PRO A 30 3.51 0.47 14.24
CA PRO A 30 2.90 0.76 12.94
C PRO A 30 3.03 -0.40 11.94
N GLN A 31 4.04 -1.25 12.13
CA GLN A 31 4.25 -2.48 11.35
C GLN A 31 3.12 -3.51 11.55
N GLN A 32 2.46 -3.50 12.70
CA GLN A 32 1.40 -4.45 13.03
C GLN A 32 0.03 -4.01 12.50
N GLN A 33 -0.08 -2.77 12.01
CA GLN A 33 -1.32 -2.23 11.47
C GLN A 33 -1.82 -3.06 10.27
N PRO A 34 -3.14 -3.26 10.14
CA PRO A 34 -3.74 -3.97 9.01
C PRO A 34 -3.31 -3.40 7.65
N GLU A 35 -3.11 -2.09 7.56
CA GLU A 35 -2.66 -1.36 6.36
C GLU A 35 -1.23 -1.72 5.96
N ALA A 36 -0.33 -1.84 6.93
CA ALA A 36 1.08 -2.21 6.68
C ALA A 36 1.22 -3.67 6.22
N LYS A 37 0.29 -4.53 6.64
CA LYS A 37 0.22 -5.95 6.23
C LYS A 37 -0.38 -6.14 4.83
N LYS A 38 -0.94 -5.08 4.20
CA LYS A 38 -1.51 -5.19 2.85
C LYS A 38 -0.37 -5.46 1.87
N PRO A 39 -0.40 -6.59 1.14
CA PRO A 39 0.61 -6.84 0.12
C PRO A 39 0.50 -5.75 -0.95
N ALA A 40 1.65 -5.30 -1.45
CA ALA A 40 1.69 -4.38 -2.58
C ALA A 40 0.80 -4.94 -3.71
N LYS A 41 -0.16 -4.13 -4.18
CA LYS A 41 -1.04 -4.54 -5.28
C LYS A 41 -0.17 -4.81 -6.51
N GLY A 42 -0.49 -5.85 -7.28
CA GLY A 42 0.35 -6.45 -8.34
C GLY A 42 0.76 -5.56 -9.52
N MET A 43 0.55 -4.24 -9.45
CA MET A 43 0.99 -3.27 -10.46
C MET A 43 2.49 -3.36 -10.74
N HIS A 44 3.30 -3.61 -9.72
CA HIS A 44 4.76 -3.81 -9.86
C HIS A 44 5.11 -5.08 -10.67
N LYS A 45 4.22 -6.07 -10.72
CA LYS A 45 4.39 -7.28 -11.56
C LYS A 45 4.06 -7.02 -13.04
N MET A 46 3.38 -5.91 -13.36
CA MET A 46 3.09 -5.52 -14.74
C MET A 46 4.32 -4.93 -15.43
N LEU A 47 5.21 -4.26 -14.69
CA LEU A 47 6.39 -3.61 -15.26
C LEU A 47 7.31 -4.59 -16.01
N PRO A 48 7.71 -5.76 -15.44
CA PRO A 48 8.49 -6.75 -16.19
C PRO A 48 7.76 -7.31 -17.41
N LEU A 49 6.45 -7.52 -17.30
CA LEU A 49 5.63 -8.04 -18.41
C LEU A 49 5.64 -7.06 -19.60
N ILE A 50 5.45 -5.77 -19.34
CA ILE A 50 5.49 -4.73 -20.37
C ILE A 50 6.85 -4.67 -21.04
N ILE A 51 7.94 -4.77 -20.27
CA ILE A 51 9.31 -4.77 -20.81
C ILE A 51 9.52 -5.94 -21.77
N ILE A 52 9.06 -7.14 -21.39
CA ILE A 52 9.17 -8.34 -22.24
C ILE A 52 8.37 -8.16 -23.53
N VAL A 53 7.11 -7.73 -23.43
CA VAL A 53 6.24 -7.52 -24.59
C VAL A 53 6.85 -6.48 -25.54
N LEU A 54 7.32 -5.36 -25.01
CA LEU A 54 7.95 -4.30 -25.81
C LEU A 54 9.23 -4.82 -26.50
N GLY A 55 10.04 -5.60 -25.79
CA GLY A 55 11.24 -6.24 -26.35
C GLY A 55 10.92 -7.17 -27.52
N LEU A 56 9.87 -8.00 -27.41
CA LEU A 56 9.42 -8.88 -28.49
C LEU A 56 8.89 -8.10 -29.69
N VAL A 57 8.14 -7.02 -29.45
CA VAL A 57 7.62 -6.16 -30.52
C VAL A 57 8.77 -5.51 -31.29
N VAL A 58 9.74 -4.91 -30.60
CA VAL A 58 10.92 -4.29 -31.24
C VAL A 58 11.75 -5.34 -31.99
N ALA A 59 12.00 -6.50 -31.38
CA ALA A 59 12.72 -7.59 -32.04
C ALA A 59 11.98 -8.06 -33.31
N GLY A 60 10.66 -8.23 -33.25
CA GLY A 60 9.83 -8.57 -34.40
C GLY A 60 9.90 -7.52 -35.51
N PHE A 61 9.83 -6.23 -35.17
CA PHE A 61 9.99 -5.14 -36.13
C PHE A 61 11.38 -5.11 -36.76
N LEU A 62 12.44 -5.38 -36.00
CA LEU A 62 13.79 -5.43 -36.55
C LEU A 62 13.99 -6.63 -37.47
N ILE A 63 13.51 -7.81 -37.07
CA ILE A 63 13.64 -9.03 -37.88
C ILE A 63 12.82 -8.92 -39.18
N LEU A 64 11.57 -8.46 -39.09
CA LEU A 64 10.68 -8.36 -40.25
C LEU A 64 10.92 -7.09 -41.08
N GLY A 65 11.32 -5.98 -40.46
CA GLY A 65 11.51 -4.70 -41.13
C GLY A 65 12.93 -4.48 -41.68
N ALA A 66 13.97 -4.96 -40.99
CA ALA A 66 15.35 -4.90 -41.48
C ALA A 66 15.75 -6.14 -42.30
N GLY A 67 15.08 -7.28 -42.09
CA GLY A 67 15.26 -8.48 -42.92
C GLY A 67 14.63 -8.39 -44.31
N ASN A 68 13.64 -7.49 -44.51
CA ASN A 68 12.92 -7.31 -45.78
C ASN A 68 13.47 -6.15 -46.65
N SER A 69 14.60 -5.55 -46.27
CA SER A 69 15.26 -4.47 -47.03
C SER A 69 16.64 -4.85 -47.58
N GLY A 70 17.04 -6.13 -47.47
CA GLY A 70 18.24 -6.66 -48.11
C GLY A 70 17.89 -7.62 -49.26
N GLY A 71 17.82 -7.10 -50.49
CA GLY A 71 17.76 -7.89 -51.73
C GLY A 71 16.60 -7.54 -52.64
#